data_AF-S4NRZ2-F1
#
_entry.id   AF-S4NRZ2-F1
#
_cell.length_a   1.000
_cell.length_b   1.000
_cell.length_c   1.000
_cell.angle_alpha   90.00
_cell.angle_beta   90.00
_cell.angle_gamma   90.00
#
_symmetry.space_group_name_H-M   'P 1'
#
loop_
_entity.id
_entity.type
_entity.pdbx_description
1 polymer ?
#
loop_
_entity_poly.entity_id
_entity_poly.type
_entity_poly.pdbx_seq_one_letter_code
_entity_poly.pdbx_strand_id
1 'polypeptide(L)'
;RARRIVENAFGILAARFRIYRTQMNMSPETIGSVVRATCALHNYLMSSSLNSYAPSECFDSEHYEEGTITSGFTTNDSTLEPLQRTTQGR
;
A
#
# COMPACT_ATOMS: atom_id res chain seq x y z
N ARG A 1 18.80 2.97 1.23
CA ARG A 1 17.70 3.78 0.65
C ARG A 1 16.80 2.94 -0.26
N ALA A 2 17.32 2.29 -1.31
CA ALA A 2 16.51 1.44 -2.21
C ALA A 2 15.70 0.34 -1.50
N ARG A 3 16.32 -0.42 -0.57
CA ARG A 3 15.61 -1.45 0.21
C ARG A 3 14.42 -0.88 1.00
N ARG A 4 14.62 0.25 1.71
CA ARG A 4 13.55 0.92 2.46
C ARG A 4 12.40 1.37 1.56
N ILE A 5 12.68 1.89 0.36
CA ILE A 5 11.66 2.31 -0.60
C ILE A 5 10.82 1.10 -1.05
N VAL A 6 11.48 -0.02 -1.35
CA VAL A 6 10.81 -1.25 -1.77
C VAL A 6 9.98 -1.84 -0.62
N GLU A 7 10.54 -1.90 0.59
CA GLU A 7 9.86 -2.38 1.79
C GLU A 7 8.63 -1.50 2.13
N ASN A 8 8.75 -0.18 2.06
CA ASN A 8 7.63 0.75 2.26
C ASN A 8 6.52 0.53 1.22
N ALA A 9 6.90 0.40 -0.06
CA ALA A 9 5.93 0.16 -1.13
C ALA A 9 5.18 -1.16 -0.95
N PHE A 10 5.89 -2.26 -0.67
CA PHE A 10 5.25 -3.55 -0.39
C PHE A 10 4.46 -3.54 0.92
N GLY A 11 4.87 -2.76 1.92
CA GLY A 11 4.12 -2.56 3.17
C GLY A 11 2.74 -1.96 2.92
N ILE A 12 2.67 -0.90 2.11
CA ILE A 12 1.39 -0.26 1.72
C ILE A 12 0.53 -1.25 0.92
N LEU A 13 1.13 -1.96 -0.05
CA LEU A 13 0.42 -2.97 -0.82
C LEU A 13 -0.11 -4.09 0.07
N ALA A 14 0.64 -4.53 1.09
CA ALA A 14 0.20 -5.57 2.03
C ALA A 14 -0.84 -5.08 3.04
N ALA A 15 -0.79 -3.81 3.43
CA ALA A 15 -1.82 -3.18 4.25
C ALA A 15 -3.17 -3.18 3.51
N ARG A 16 -3.16 -2.82 2.21
CA ARG A 16 -4.36 -2.59 1.41
C ARG A 16 -4.89 -3.84 0.67
N PHE A 17 -4.01 -4.69 0.17
CA PHE A 17 -4.38 -5.86 -0.61
C PHE A 17 -4.11 -7.15 0.18
N ARG A 18 -5.19 -7.85 0.52
CA ARG A 18 -5.14 -9.10 1.31
C ARG A 18 -4.29 -10.19 0.66
N ILE A 19 -4.12 -10.17 -0.66
CA ILE A 19 -3.34 -11.16 -1.42
C ILE A 19 -1.88 -11.25 -0.96
N TYR A 20 -1.31 -10.16 -0.44
CA TYR A 20 0.07 -10.14 0.09
C TYR A 20 0.18 -10.60 1.54
N ARG A 21 -0.94 -10.75 2.26
CA ARG A 21 -0.94 -11.25 3.66
C ARG A 21 -0.87 -12.77 3.74
N THR A 22 -0.97 -13.46 2.61
CA THR A 22 -0.95 -14.92 2.51
C THR A 22 0.11 -15.36 1.51
N GLN A 23 0.63 -16.57 1.69
CA GLN A 23 1.57 -17.15 0.74
C GLN A 23 0.91 -17.29 -0.64
N MET A 24 1.54 -16.71 -1.66
CA MET A 24 1.04 -16.77 -3.03
C MET A 24 1.40 -18.13 -3.65
N ASN A 25 0.49 -19.09 -3.57
CA ASN A 25 0.64 -20.42 -4.18
C ASN A 25 0.34 -20.38 -5.68
N MET A 26 1.03 -19.51 -6.43
CA MET A 26 0.84 -19.27 -7.85
C MET A 26 2.18 -19.34 -8.60
N SER A 27 2.14 -19.53 -9.92
CA SER A 27 3.35 -19.48 -10.73
C SER A 27 4.00 -18.08 -10.68
N PRO A 28 5.34 -17.99 -10.82
CA PRO A 28 6.04 -16.69 -10.82
C PRO A 28 5.50 -15.68 -11.84
N GLU A 29 5.04 -16.16 -13.00
CA GLU A 29 4.42 -15.34 -14.04
C GLU A 29 3.10 -14.71 -13.59
N THR A 30 2.26 -15.50 -12.91
CA THR A 30 1.01 -15.03 -12.33
C THR A 30 1.28 -14.03 -11.20
N ILE A 31 2.29 -14.29 -10.36
CA ILE A 31 2.72 -13.35 -9.31
C ILE A 31 3.16 -12.02 -9.92
N GLY A 32 3.95 -12.04 -10.99
CA GLY A 32 4.36 -10.82 -11.70
C GLY A 32 3.17 -10.02 -12.20
N SER A 33 2.13 -10.69 -12.70
CA SER A 33 0.88 -10.06 -13.14
C SER A 33 0.10 -9.44 -11.97
N VAL A 34 0.00 -10.13 -10.83
CA VAL A 34 -0.62 -9.61 -9.60
C VAL A 34 0.11 -8.35 -9.11
N VAL A 35 1.45 -8.39 -9.05
CA VAL A 35 2.24 -7.24 -8.61
C VAL A 35 2.00 -6.04 -9.54
N ARG A 36 2.08 -6.23 -10.86
CA ARG A 36 1.81 -5.15 -11.82
C ARG A 36 0.39 -4.59 -11.70
N ALA A 37 -0.62 -5.45 -11.55
CA ALA A 37 -2.00 -5.04 -11.41
C ALA A 37 -2.24 -4.23 -10.13
N THR A 38 -1.69 -4.68 -9.00
CA THR A 38 -1.81 -3.96 -7.72
C THR A 38 -1.03 -2.64 -7.71
N CYS A 39 0.11 -2.54 -8.38
CA CYS A 39 0.81 -1.27 -8.59
C CYS A 39 -0.02 -0.29 -9.44
N ALA A 40 -0.59 -0.75 -10.55
CA ALA A 40 -1.44 0.08 -11.39
C ALA A 40 -2.68 0.58 -10.63
N LEU A 41 -3.31 -0.31 -9.86
CA LEU A 41 -4.46 0.01 -9.04
C LEU A 41 -4.10 0.96 -7.88
N HIS A 42 -2.95 0.76 -7.24
CA HIS A 42 -2.41 1.68 -6.24
C HIS A 42 -2.27 3.09 -6.81
N ASN A 43 -1.63 3.23 -7.98
CA ASN A 43 -1.46 4.53 -8.64
C ASN A 43 -2.81 5.18 -8.96
N TYR A 44 -3.78 4.40 -9.46
CA TYR A 44 -5.12 4.90 -9.75
C TYR A 44 -5.85 5.39 -8.50
N LEU A 45 -5.82 4.62 -7.40
CA LEU A 45 -6.49 4.96 -6.14
C LEU A 45 -5.82 6.14 -5.44
N MET A 46 -4.49 6.26 -5.52
CA MET A 46 -3.76 7.44 -5.08
C MET A 46 -4.23 8.71 -5.80
N SER A 47 -4.47 8.63 -7.11
CA SER A 47 -4.96 9.77 -7.89
C SER A 47 -6.44 10.05 -7.70
N SER A 48 -7.26 9.02 -7.47
CA SER A 48 -8.73 9.13 -7.51
C SER A 48 -9.35 9.31 -6.14
N SER A 49 -8.71 8.80 -5.08
CA SER A 49 -9.31 8.68 -3.75
C SER A 49 -8.26 8.71 -2.62
N LEU A 50 -7.25 9.58 -2.74
CA LEU A 50 -6.14 9.71 -1.78
C LEU A 50 -6.59 9.65 -0.31
N ASN A 51 -7.50 10.53 0.10
CA ASN A 51 -7.93 10.63 1.51
C ASN A 51 -8.59 9.36 2.06
N SER A 52 -9.19 8.53 1.21
CA SER A 52 -9.81 7.26 1.61
C SER A 52 -8.85 6.08 1.46
N TYR A 53 -8.01 6.12 0.42
CA TYR A 53 -7.10 5.04 0.04
C TYR A 53 -5.75 5.07 0.76
N ALA A 54 -5.27 6.22 1.19
CA ALA A 54 -4.05 6.37 1.97
C ALA A 54 -4.05 7.77 2.62
N PRO A 55 -4.62 7.92 3.83
CA PRO A 55 -4.51 9.16 4.60
C PRO A 55 -3.05 9.57 4.71
N SER A 56 -2.77 10.88 4.77
CA SER A 56 -1.39 11.44 4.81
C SER A 56 -0.51 10.85 5.91
N GLU A 57 -1.14 10.30 6.95
CA GLU A 57 -0.56 9.58 8.07
C GLU A 57 0.15 8.26 7.66
N CYS A 58 -0.12 7.73 6.46
CA CYS A 58 0.52 6.53 5.91
C CYS A 58 1.89 6.77 5.27
N PHE A 59 2.25 8.02 4.98
CA PHE A 59 3.47 8.33 4.23
C PHE A 59 4.54 8.89 5.14
N ASP A 60 5.77 8.42 4.94
CA ASP A 60 6.93 9.02 5.58
C ASP A 60 7.01 10.50 5.19
N SER A 61 6.91 11.39 6.17
CA SER A 61 7.09 12.83 5.96
C SER A 61 8.49 13.21 6.40
N GLU A 62 9.26 13.76 5.47
CA GLU A 62 10.60 14.29 5.73
C GLU A 62 10.51 15.77 6.13
N HIS A 63 10.77 16.07 7.40
CA HIS A 63 10.78 17.44 7.91
C HIS A 63 12.19 18.01 7.81
N TYR A 64 12.47 18.74 6.73
CA TYR A 64 13.81 19.25 6.40
C TYR A 64 14.38 20.23 7.43
N GLU A 65 13.53 20.89 8.22
CA GLU A 65 13.95 21.88 9.22
C GLU A 65 14.51 21.25 10.51
N GLU A 66 14.17 19.98 10.79
CA GLU A 66 14.54 19.31 12.06
C GLU A 66 15.46 18.10 11.84
N GLY A 67 15.71 17.70 10.59
CA GLY A 67 16.51 16.51 10.27
C GLY A 67 15.85 15.18 10.66
N THR A 68 14.55 15.22 11.00
CA THR A 68 13.79 14.08 11.51
C THR A 68 12.87 13.53 10.42
N ILE A 69 12.90 12.23 10.21
CA ILE A 69 11.97 11.52 9.31
C ILE A 69 10.81 11.02 10.18
N THR A 70 9.62 11.59 10.00
CA THR A 70 8.40 11.06 10.62
C THR A 70 7.96 9.87 9.79
N SER A 71 8.21 8.65 10.28
CA SER A 71 7.77 7.46 9.56
C SER A 71 6.25 7.39 9.55
N GLY A 72 5.65 7.14 8.39
CA GLY A 72 4.23 6.89 8.27
C GLY A 72 3.83 5.62 9.03
N PHE A 73 2.54 5.44 9.30
CA PHE A 73 2.05 4.26 10.00
C PHE A 73 2.51 2.97 9.31
N THR A 74 3.45 2.27 9.96
CA THR A 74 3.84 0.94 9.55
C THR A 74 2.69 -0.03 9.79
N THR A 75 2.63 -1.06 8.96
CA THR A 75 1.58 -2.10 8.82
C THR A 75 1.10 -2.74 10.14
N ASN A 76 1.83 -2.55 11.25
CA ASN A 76 1.55 -3.15 12.56
C ASN A 76 0.48 -2.40 13.34
N ASP A 77 0.29 -1.10 13.06
CA ASP A 77 -0.62 -0.20 13.79
C ASP A 77 -1.61 0.51 12.85
N SER A 78 -1.76 -0.02 11.64
CA SER A 78 -2.64 0.54 10.62
C SER A 78 -4.12 0.37 11.02
N THR A 79 -4.73 1.43 11.55
CA THR A 79 -6.19 1.65 11.63
C THR A 79 -6.83 1.89 10.26
N LEU A 80 -6.17 1.46 9.18
CA LEU A 80 -6.67 1.62 7.83
C LEU A 80 -7.86 0.69 7.64
N GLU A 81 -9.04 1.30 7.54
CA GLU A 81 -10.27 0.63 7.19
C GLU A 81 -10.04 -0.25 5.94
N PRO A 82 -10.40 -1.55 6.01
CA PRO A 82 -10.33 -2.42 4.85
C PRO A 82 -11.10 -1.80 3.69
N LEU A 83 -10.55 -1.90 2.47
CA LEU A 83 -11.30 -1.48 1.28
C LEU A 83 -12.64 -2.21 1.30
N GLN A 84 -13.73 -1.44 1.38
CA GLN A 84 -15.06 -2.02 1.43
C GLN A 84 -15.26 -2.91 0.22
N ARG A 85 -15.70 -4.15 0.45
CA ARG A 85 -16.19 -5.00 -0.64
C ARG A 85 -17.43 -4.32 -1.18
N THR A 86 -17.29 -3.65 -2.32
CA THR A 86 -18.46 -3.30 -3.12
C THR A 86 -19.10 -4.62 -3.54
N THR A 87 -20.17 -5.00 -2.84
CA THR A 87 -21.11 -6.04 -3.25
C THR A 87 -22.14 -5.50 -4.24
N GLN A 88 -21.88 -4.35 -4.87
CA GLN A 88 -22.78 -3.79 -5.86
C GLN A 88 -22.48 -4.39 -7.24
N GLY A 89 -22.70 -5.71 -7.34
CA GLY A 89 -23.08 -6.33 -8.59
C GLY A 89 -24.55 -6.03 -8.82
N ARG A 90 -24.85 -5.10 -9.71
CA ARG A 90 -26.12 -5.07 -10.45
C ARG A 90 -25.84 -4.74 -11.89
#